data_AF-A0A523RJR9-F1
#
_entry.id   AF-A0A523RJR9-F1
#
_cell.length_a   1.000
_cell.length_b   1.000
_cell.length_c   1.000
_cell.angle_alpha   90.00
_cell.angle_beta   90.00
_cell.angle_gamma   90.00
#
_symmetry.space_group_name_H-M   'P 1'
#
loop_
_entity.id
_entity.type
_entity.pdbx_description
1 polymer ?
#
loop_
_entity_poly.entity_id
_entity_poly.type
_entity_poly.pdbx_seq_one_letter_code
_entity_poly.pdbx_strand_id
1 'polypeptide(L)'
;MRDHVILRISETEHPRVGTKYRVWPLLEYSWGIDDHELGISHIVRGKDLVKEGKIEQHIWRIYGWQEPELLYYGRLKFDDAKLSKSKSRLEVQQGTYTGWDDPRTWSMQSLEKRGIDPQALRKVMLDLGLSVVDISISMKSVYSENRKLRDADTPRAFFVRDPVWATTSNLPSDINTAEIPVHPDFPEQGVRKIPLSVNNGSGVVGISQTDYKRMKKGSLVRLKDYANFTIEDLKPLELKLHSLDVDGIRKVSGPIIHWIPKEESVPVELTMIDGSIEAGFGEPSISDLKKGTFLQFERVGFARIYHVGDPVRVSFAHK
;
A
#
# COMPACT_ATOMS: atom_id res chain seq x y z
N MET A 1 29.32 32.06 -4.81
CA MET A 1 29.51 33.49 -4.47
C MET A 1 30.42 34.18 -5.46
N ARG A 2 31.65 33.70 -5.72
CA ARG A 2 32.50 34.29 -6.77
C ARG A 2 31.86 34.15 -8.15
N ASP A 3 31.65 35.29 -8.82
CA ASP A 3 31.15 35.47 -10.19
C ASP A 3 30.22 34.35 -10.65
N HIS A 4 29.11 34.21 -9.93
CA HIS A 4 28.20 33.11 -10.18
C HIS A 4 27.51 33.29 -11.54
N VAL A 5 27.49 32.23 -12.33
CA VAL A 5 26.74 32.22 -13.60
C VAL A 5 25.27 32.34 -13.26
N ILE A 6 24.56 33.29 -13.86
CA ILE A 6 23.12 33.51 -13.62
C ILE A 6 22.24 33.24 -14.85
N LEU A 7 22.87 33.17 -16.03
CA LEU A 7 22.22 32.87 -17.30
C LEU A 7 23.08 31.85 -18.07
N ARG A 8 22.43 30.96 -18.82
CA ARG A 8 23.10 30.01 -19.71
C ARG A 8 22.45 29.97 -21.08
N ILE A 9 23.23 29.57 -22.08
CA ILE A 9 22.70 29.26 -23.41
C ILE A 9 22.27 27.79 -23.44
N SER A 10 21.07 27.51 -23.95
CA SER A 10 20.58 26.17 -24.23
C SER A 10 19.74 26.20 -25.51
N GLU A 11 20.07 25.30 -26.45
CA GLU A 11 19.38 25.15 -27.74
C GLU A 11 18.31 24.05 -27.70
N THR A 12 18.07 23.45 -26.53
CA THR A 12 17.02 22.45 -26.35
C THR A 12 15.65 23.09 -26.44
N GLU A 13 14.75 22.48 -27.21
CA GLU A 13 13.37 22.93 -27.32
C GLU A 13 12.64 22.85 -25.96
N HIS A 14 11.99 23.95 -25.56
CA HIS A 14 11.26 23.99 -24.29
C HIS A 14 9.81 23.51 -24.47
N PRO A 15 9.31 22.57 -23.64
CA PRO A 15 7.97 21.98 -23.83
C PRO A 15 6.78 22.95 -23.88
N ARG A 16 6.91 24.17 -23.33
CA ARG A 16 5.85 25.20 -23.32
C ARG A 16 6.02 26.33 -24.32
N VAL A 17 7.25 26.66 -24.72
CA VAL A 17 7.55 27.87 -25.50
C VAL A 17 8.39 27.59 -26.74
N GLY A 18 8.56 26.30 -27.07
CA GLY A 18 9.32 25.84 -28.22
C GLY A 18 10.75 26.39 -28.21
N THR A 19 11.15 26.94 -29.35
CA THR A 19 12.48 27.50 -29.62
C THR A 19 12.55 29.03 -29.44
N LYS A 20 11.51 29.65 -28.84
CA LYS A 20 11.40 31.11 -28.69
C LYS A 20 12.57 31.73 -27.94
N TYR A 21 13.14 31.02 -26.96
CA TYR A 21 14.23 31.50 -26.13
C TYR A 21 15.40 30.53 -26.15
N ARG A 22 16.62 31.07 -26.19
CA ARG A 22 17.88 30.31 -26.12
C ARG A 22 18.73 30.64 -24.90
N VAL A 23 18.42 31.74 -24.20
CA VAL A 23 19.09 32.16 -22.98
C VAL A 23 18.13 31.91 -21.83
N TRP A 24 18.58 31.12 -20.85
CA TRP A 24 17.76 30.66 -19.74
C TRP A 24 18.41 31.05 -18.41
N PRO A 25 17.61 31.54 -17.44
CA PRO A 25 18.13 31.82 -16.11
C PRO A 25 18.55 30.54 -15.40
N LEU A 26 19.60 30.65 -14.60
CA LEU A 26 19.84 29.71 -13.52
C LEU A 26 18.90 30.03 -12.37
N LEU A 27 18.81 29.05 -11.50
CA LEU A 27 17.67 28.81 -10.64
C LEU A 27 17.58 29.89 -9.54
N GLU A 28 18.71 30.24 -8.94
CA GLU A 28 18.88 31.36 -8.00
C GLU A 28 18.60 32.75 -8.60
N TYR A 29 18.85 32.96 -9.91
CA TYR A 29 18.53 34.24 -10.55
C TYR A 29 17.03 34.38 -10.83
N SER A 30 16.40 33.32 -11.35
CA SER A 30 14.95 33.30 -11.50
C SER A 30 14.23 33.42 -10.15
N TRP A 31 14.66 32.69 -9.13
CA TRP A 31 14.04 32.73 -7.80
C TRP A 31 14.18 34.10 -7.15
N GLY A 32 15.37 34.72 -7.18
CA GLY A 32 15.55 36.04 -6.60
C GLY A 32 14.62 37.11 -7.19
N ILE A 33 14.33 37.05 -8.50
CA ILE A 33 13.39 37.96 -9.15
C ILE A 33 11.95 37.57 -8.82
N ASP A 34 11.58 36.30 -9.00
CA ASP A 34 10.23 35.81 -8.78
C ASP A 34 9.77 36.04 -7.33
N ASP A 35 10.64 35.82 -6.35
CA ASP A 35 10.33 36.04 -4.94
C ASP A 35 9.98 37.51 -4.64
N HIS A 36 10.66 38.45 -5.30
CA HIS A 36 10.35 39.88 -5.16
C HIS A 36 9.02 40.23 -5.86
N GLU A 37 8.89 39.86 -7.14
CA GLU A 37 7.72 40.19 -7.97
C GLU A 37 6.43 39.57 -7.42
N LEU A 38 6.53 38.39 -6.79
CA LEU A 38 5.39 37.71 -6.16
C LEU A 38 5.17 38.12 -4.69
N GLY A 39 6.00 39.01 -4.14
CA GLY A 39 5.87 39.51 -2.77
C GLY A 39 6.06 38.42 -1.69
N ILE A 40 6.99 37.48 -1.92
CA ILE A 40 7.28 36.40 -0.99
C ILE A 40 7.90 36.99 0.29
N SER A 41 7.31 36.65 1.45
CA SER A 41 7.81 37.11 2.75
C SER A 41 8.68 36.09 3.46
N HIS A 42 8.44 34.79 3.23
CA HIS A 42 9.15 33.69 3.87
C HIS A 42 9.42 32.58 2.84
N ILE A 43 10.67 32.13 2.80
CA ILE A 43 11.12 31.05 1.92
C ILE A 43 11.52 29.87 2.80
N VAL A 44 10.79 28.76 2.68
CA VAL A 44 11.02 27.54 3.46
C VAL A 44 11.53 26.43 2.55
N ARG A 45 12.78 25.98 2.72
CA ARG A 45 13.39 24.97 1.85
C ARG A 45 14.50 24.14 2.52
N GLY A 46 14.99 23.13 1.80
CA GLY A 46 16.07 22.26 2.28
C GLY A 46 17.40 22.99 2.46
N LYS A 47 18.18 22.61 3.47
CA LYS A 47 19.50 23.18 3.79
C LYS A 47 20.56 22.95 2.70
N ASP A 48 20.28 22.08 1.75
CA ASP A 48 21.10 21.88 0.55
C ASP A 48 21.12 23.12 -0.37
N LEU A 49 20.15 24.03 -0.21
CA LEU A 49 20.02 25.25 -1.00
C LEU A 49 20.52 26.52 -0.29
N VAL A 50 21.34 26.37 0.77
CA VAL A 50 21.89 27.51 1.53
C VAL A 50 22.79 28.39 0.65
N LYS A 51 23.49 27.80 -0.31
CA LYS A 51 24.36 28.57 -1.22
C LYS A 51 23.53 29.43 -2.16
N GLU A 52 22.45 28.88 -2.71
CA GLU A 52 21.50 29.52 -3.61
C GLU A 52 20.84 30.70 -2.89
N GLY A 53 20.45 30.54 -1.63
CA GLY A 53 19.92 31.65 -0.83
C GLY A 53 20.90 32.79 -0.58
N LYS A 54 22.20 32.52 -0.44
CA LYS A 54 23.19 33.60 -0.37
C LYS A 54 23.32 34.37 -1.68
N ILE A 55 23.05 33.72 -2.82
CA ILE A 55 23.09 34.36 -4.14
C ILE A 55 21.82 35.20 -4.33
N GLU A 56 20.65 34.68 -3.96
CA GLU A 56 19.38 35.43 -3.95
C GLU A 56 19.47 36.69 -3.06
N GLN A 57 20.01 36.57 -1.84
CA GLN A 57 20.26 37.71 -0.96
C GLN A 57 21.17 38.77 -1.60
N HIS A 58 22.18 38.32 -2.35
CA HIS A 58 23.05 39.25 -3.07
C HIS A 58 22.30 39.97 -4.20
N ILE A 59 21.45 39.25 -4.93
CA ILE A 59 20.57 39.83 -5.97
C ILE A 59 19.66 40.90 -5.35
N TRP A 60 18.94 40.58 -4.27
CA TRP A 60 18.03 41.51 -3.60
C TRP A 60 18.74 42.79 -3.14
N ARG A 61 19.96 42.67 -2.60
CA ARG A 61 20.78 43.83 -2.20
C ARG A 61 21.20 44.71 -3.37
N ILE A 62 21.54 44.12 -4.53
CA ILE A 62 21.91 44.89 -5.72
C ILE A 62 20.72 45.73 -6.20
N TYR A 63 19.51 45.17 -6.18
CA TYR A 63 18.31 45.86 -6.63
C TYR A 63 17.67 46.76 -5.55
N GLY A 64 18.15 46.71 -4.30
CA GLY A 64 17.56 47.45 -3.19
C GLY A 64 16.18 46.91 -2.76
N TRP A 65 15.93 45.63 -2.99
CA TRP A 65 14.68 44.97 -2.63
C TRP A 65 14.68 44.49 -1.18
N GLN A 66 13.49 44.34 -0.61
CA GLN A 66 13.31 43.75 0.72
C GLN A 66 13.69 42.26 0.67
N GLU A 67 14.56 41.82 1.60
CA GLU A 67 14.95 40.42 1.73
C GLU A 67 13.84 39.63 2.45
N PRO A 68 13.28 38.56 1.83
CA PRO A 68 12.40 37.62 2.52
C PRO A 68 13.14 36.86 3.63
N GLU A 69 12.39 36.35 4.62
CA GLU A 69 12.95 35.48 5.65
C GLU A 69 13.30 34.10 5.08
N LEU A 70 14.58 33.70 5.18
CA LEU A 70 15.08 32.41 4.71
C LEU A 70 15.10 31.39 5.85
N LEU A 71 14.23 30.38 5.76
CA LEU A 71 14.12 29.28 6.71
C LEU A 71 14.57 27.97 6.05
N TYR A 72 15.55 27.31 6.69
CA TYR A 72 16.09 26.05 6.20
C TYR A 72 15.65 24.87 7.06
N TYR A 73 15.30 23.77 6.42
CA TYR A 73 15.09 22.48 7.08
C TYR A 73 16.13 21.44 6.63
N GLY A 74 16.45 20.51 7.52
CA GLY A 74 17.35 19.40 7.25
C GLY A 74 16.77 18.44 6.23
N ARG A 75 17.63 17.69 5.56
CA ARG A 75 17.20 16.73 4.54
C ARG A 75 16.34 15.67 5.18
N LEU A 76 15.18 15.45 4.57
CA LEU A 76 14.29 14.35 4.90
C LEU A 76 14.67 13.13 4.07
N LYS A 77 14.90 12.00 4.75
CA LYS A 77 15.14 10.68 4.14
C LYS A 77 14.08 9.69 4.60
N PHE A 78 13.79 8.72 3.75
CA PHE A 78 12.96 7.58 4.10
C PHE A 78 13.79 6.32 4.07
N ASP A 79 13.87 5.60 5.18
CA ASP A 79 14.73 4.40 5.30
C ASP A 79 14.26 3.28 4.35
N ASP A 80 12.94 3.16 4.22
CA ASP A 80 12.28 2.09 3.47
C ASP A 80 11.93 2.50 2.03
N ALA A 81 12.19 3.75 1.63
CA ALA A 81 11.76 4.29 0.34
C ALA A 81 12.88 5.08 -0.36
N LYS A 82 13.26 4.65 -1.56
CA LYS A 82 14.27 5.35 -2.38
C LYS A 82 13.59 6.35 -3.32
N LEU A 83 13.58 7.62 -2.91
CA LEU A 83 13.04 8.71 -3.72
C LEU A 83 14.08 9.17 -4.75
N SER A 84 13.87 8.80 -6.02
CA SER A 84 14.65 9.36 -7.15
C SER A 84 13.74 9.63 -8.34
N LYS A 85 13.52 10.93 -8.61
CA LYS A 85 12.67 11.39 -9.71
C LYS A 85 13.25 10.98 -11.07
N SER A 86 14.55 11.17 -11.28
CA SER A 86 15.21 10.84 -12.55
C SER A 86 15.19 9.34 -12.81
N LYS A 87 15.46 8.52 -11.78
CA LYS A 87 15.36 7.06 -11.90
C LYS A 87 13.93 6.65 -12.23
N SER A 88 12.95 7.08 -11.43
CA SER A 88 11.54 6.73 -11.64
C SER A 88 11.06 7.13 -13.03
N ARG A 89 11.45 8.32 -13.52
CA ARG A 89 11.13 8.76 -14.88
C ARG A 89 11.72 7.82 -15.93
N LEU A 90 12.98 7.42 -15.79
CA LEU A 90 13.64 6.51 -16.73
C LEU A 90 12.94 5.14 -16.75
N GLU A 91 12.67 4.58 -15.58
CA GLU A 91 12.01 3.26 -15.43
C GLU A 91 10.59 3.27 -16.00
N VAL A 92 9.86 4.38 -15.85
CA VAL A 92 8.55 4.58 -16.49
C VAL A 92 8.68 4.70 -18.02
N GLN A 93 9.66 5.46 -18.51
CA GLN A 93 9.90 5.60 -19.95
C GLN A 93 10.31 4.29 -20.62
N GLN A 94 11.04 3.44 -19.90
CA GLN A 94 11.47 2.11 -20.36
C GLN A 94 10.37 1.04 -20.21
N GLY A 95 9.23 1.37 -19.60
CA GLY A 95 8.13 0.43 -19.36
C GLY A 95 8.39 -0.57 -18.22
N THR A 96 9.50 -0.45 -17.49
CA THR A 96 9.79 -1.27 -16.31
C THR A 96 8.84 -0.95 -15.15
N TYR A 97 8.50 0.33 -14.99
CA TYR A 97 7.44 0.78 -14.09
C TYR A 97 6.17 1.04 -14.89
N THR A 98 5.02 0.61 -14.35
CA THR A 98 3.71 0.70 -15.02
C THR A 98 3.24 2.14 -15.22
N GLY A 99 3.80 3.08 -14.46
CA GLY A 99 3.46 4.49 -14.48
C GLY A 99 4.00 5.21 -13.26
N TRP A 100 3.62 6.48 -13.07
CA TRP A 100 3.93 7.21 -11.84
C TRP A 100 3.16 6.69 -10.63
N ASP A 101 2.07 5.99 -10.83
CA ASP A 101 1.28 5.33 -9.79
C ASP A 101 1.82 3.93 -9.43
N ASP A 102 2.95 3.50 -10.01
CA ASP A 102 3.63 2.26 -9.66
C ASP A 102 4.14 2.31 -8.20
N PRO A 103 3.96 1.24 -7.39
CA PRO A 103 4.33 1.20 -5.98
C PRO A 103 5.81 1.54 -5.72
N ARG A 104 6.70 1.28 -6.68
CA ARG A 104 8.15 1.50 -6.55
C ARG A 104 8.58 2.95 -6.70
N THR A 105 7.71 3.81 -7.25
CA THR A 105 8.02 5.23 -7.44
C THR A 105 7.93 6.03 -6.14
N TRP A 106 7.15 5.55 -5.17
CA TRP A 106 6.83 6.27 -3.92
C TRP A 106 6.29 7.69 -4.15
N SER A 107 5.74 7.96 -5.34
CA SER A 107 5.08 9.21 -5.67
C SER A 107 3.78 9.36 -4.87
N MET A 108 3.21 10.57 -4.87
CA MET A 108 1.88 10.77 -4.29
C MET A 108 0.82 9.89 -4.97
N GLN A 109 0.90 9.71 -6.29
CA GLN A 109 0.01 8.82 -7.04
C GLN A 109 0.15 7.35 -6.62
N SER A 110 1.38 6.93 -6.33
CA SER A 110 1.69 5.59 -5.84
C SER A 110 1.11 5.35 -4.44
N LEU A 111 1.31 6.29 -3.52
CA LEU A 111 0.74 6.24 -2.18
C LEU A 111 -0.79 6.26 -2.22
N GLU A 112 -1.38 7.09 -3.07
CA GLU A 112 -2.82 7.14 -3.27
C GLU A 112 -3.36 5.80 -3.81
N LYS A 113 -2.77 5.25 -4.88
CA LYS A 113 -3.19 3.95 -5.45
C LYS A 113 -3.14 2.82 -4.42
N ARG A 114 -2.15 2.85 -3.54
CA ARG A 114 -1.99 1.90 -2.42
C ARG A 114 -3.00 2.11 -1.29
N GLY A 115 -3.70 3.24 -1.25
CA GLY A 115 -4.68 3.56 -0.21
C GLY A 115 -4.08 4.17 1.06
N ILE A 116 -2.94 4.86 0.93
CA ILE A 116 -2.41 5.68 2.03
C ILE A 116 -3.21 6.97 2.10
N ASP A 117 -3.80 7.22 3.27
CA ASP A 117 -4.57 8.41 3.55
C ASP A 117 -3.66 9.65 3.62
N PRO A 118 -4.00 10.76 2.93
CA PRO A 118 -3.20 11.98 2.97
C PRO A 118 -3.07 12.54 4.40
N GLN A 119 -4.05 12.31 5.28
CA GLN A 119 -3.97 12.73 6.69
C GLN A 119 -2.91 11.96 7.47
N ALA A 120 -2.67 10.67 7.14
CA ALA A 120 -1.60 9.89 7.77
C ALA A 120 -0.23 10.51 7.47
N LEU A 121 0.02 10.83 6.20
CA LEU A 121 1.28 11.46 5.78
C LEU A 121 1.41 12.87 6.38
N ARG A 122 0.34 13.68 6.33
CA ARG A 122 0.33 15.02 6.89
C ARG A 122 0.63 15.00 8.39
N LYS A 123 -0.01 14.11 9.15
CA LYS A 123 0.20 13.97 10.58
C LYS A 123 1.66 13.63 10.89
N VAL A 124 2.22 12.63 10.21
CA VAL A 124 3.64 12.28 10.38
C VAL A 124 4.54 13.50 10.08
N MET A 125 4.29 14.23 9.00
CA MET A 125 5.10 15.41 8.66
C MET A 125 4.99 16.54 9.70
N LEU A 126 3.80 16.77 10.26
CA LEU A 126 3.59 17.77 11.31
C LEU A 126 4.25 17.37 12.63
N ASP A 127 4.20 16.09 12.99
CA ASP A 127 4.78 15.56 14.25
C ASP A 127 6.31 15.69 14.28
N LEU A 128 6.98 15.68 13.11
CA LEU A 128 8.44 15.91 13.02
C LEU A 128 8.83 17.35 13.34
N GLY A 129 7.97 18.30 12.98
CA GLY A 129 8.28 19.72 12.97
C GLY A 129 9.38 20.10 11.96
N LEU A 130 9.79 21.38 12.05
CA LEU A 130 10.90 21.92 11.27
C LEU A 130 12.16 21.94 12.11
N SER A 131 13.23 21.33 11.60
CA SER A 131 14.56 21.35 12.19
C SER A 131 15.61 21.41 11.09
N VAL A 132 16.75 22.03 11.35
CA VAL A 132 17.91 22.06 10.44
C VAL A 132 18.69 20.73 10.41
N VAL A 133 18.43 19.84 11.39
CA VAL A 133 19.07 18.53 11.48
C VAL A 133 18.44 17.60 10.46
N ASP A 134 19.27 16.77 9.80
CA ASP A 134 18.75 15.77 8.86
C ASP A 134 17.94 14.70 9.60
N ILE A 135 16.83 14.30 9.03
CA ILE A 135 15.91 13.33 9.64
C ILE A 135 15.75 12.15 8.69
N SER A 136 15.80 10.94 9.26
CA SER A 136 15.40 9.71 8.58
C SER A 136 14.11 9.18 9.19
N ILE A 137 13.17 8.77 8.33
CA ILE A 137 11.84 8.30 8.74
C ILE A 137 11.58 6.93 8.14
N SER A 138 11.03 6.04 8.96
CA SER A 138 10.48 4.79 8.45
C SER A 138 9.05 5.01 7.97
N MET A 139 8.71 4.41 6.82
CA MET A 139 7.34 4.41 6.32
C MET A 139 6.36 3.70 7.25
N LYS A 140 6.86 2.90 8.21
CA LYS A 140 6.07 2.29 9.29
C LYS A 140 5.30 3.32 10.11
N SER A 141 5.82 4.52 10.33
CA SER A 141 5.10 5.58 11.05
C SER A 141 3.87 6.02 10.25
N VAL A 142 4.02 6.21 8.93
CA VAL A 142 2.89 6.55 8.04
C VAL A 142 1.88 5.40 8.00
N TYR A 143 2.33 4.15 7.95
CA TYR A 143 1.44 2.99 7.96
C TYR A 143 0.67 2.83 9.27
N SER A 144 1.31 3.15 10.40
CA SER A 144 0.66 3.15 11.72
C SER A 144 -0.47 4.18 11.77
N GLU A 145 -0.20 5.41 11.35
CA GLU A 145 -1.23 6.45 11.28
C GLU A 145 -2.32 6.12 10.25
N ASN A 146 -1.95 5.52 9.11
CA ASN A 146 -2.92 5.07 8.11
C ASN A 146 -3.86 4.00 8.66
N ARG A 147 -3.32 3.03 9.41
CA ARG A 147 -4.14 2.02 10.08
C ARG A 147 -5.08 2.67 11.08
N LYS A 148 -4.60 3.57 11.96
CA LYS A 148 -5.48 4.25 12.94
C LYS A 148 -6.65 4.97 12.29
N LEU A 149 -6.42 5.58 11.12
CA LEU A 149 -7.46 6.33 10.40
C LEU A 149 -8.47 5.43 9.68
N ARG A 150 -8.05 4.25 9.21
CA ARG A 150 -8.84 3.43 8.29
C ARG A 150 -9.32 2.11 8.87
N ASP A 151 -8.73 1.62 9.96
CA ASP A 151 -8.96 0.23 10.39
C ASP A 151 -10.43 -0.05 10.70
N ALA A 152 -11.09 0.91 11.36
CA ALA A 152 -12.47 0.79 11.83
C ALA A 152 -13.50 0.66 10.71
N ASP A 153 -13.29 1.33 9.57
CA ASP A 153 -14.15 1.27 8.39
C ASP A 153 -13.65 0.28 7.32
N THR A 154 -12.58 -0.47 7.61
CA THR A 154 -11.99 -1.41 6.66
C THR A 154 -12.63 -2.80 6.78
N PRO A 155 -13.41 -3.27 5.78
CA PRO A 155 -13.91 -4.64 5.79
C PRO A 155 -12.78 -5.67 5.71
N ARG A 156 -12.97 -6.79 6.39
CA ARG A 156 -12.07 -7.95 6.31
C ARG A 156 -12.49 -8.87 5.18
N ALA A 157 -11.51 -9.46 4.50
CA ALA A 157 -11.73 -10.49 3.49
C ALA A 157 -10.61 -11.53 3.54
N PHE A 158 -10.88 -12.72 3.00
CA PHE A 158 -9.89 -13.75 2.79
C PHE A 158 -9.31 -13.69 1.37
N PHE A 159 -8.00 -13.86 1.30
CA PHE A 159 -7.25 -14.01 0.05
C PHE A 159 -6.16 -15.05 0.26
N VAL A 160 -6.13 -16.04 -0.62
CA VAL A 160 -5.15 -17.12 -0.61
C VAL A 160 -4.34 -17.06 -1.90
N ARG A 161 -3.04 -16.81 -1.75
CA ARG A 161 -2.05 -16.87 -2.83
C ARG A 161 -1.76 -18.33 -3.16
N ASP A 162 -1.78 -18.68 -4.45
CA ASP A 162 -1.48 -20.03 -4.94
C ASP A 162 -2.10 -21.14 -4.05
N PRO A 163 -3.43 -21.25 -3.99
CA PRO A 163 -4.11 -22.07 -3.00
C PRO A 163 -3.76 -23.56 -3.13
N VAL A 164 -3.50 -24.19 -1.98
CA VAL A 164 -3.53 -25.64 -1.87
C VAL A 164 -4.97 -26.07 -1.64
N TRP A 165 -5.52 -26.81 -2.60
CA TRP A 165 -6.89 -27.30 -2.52
C TRP A 165 -6.97 -28.52 -1.59
N ALA A 166 -7.87 -28.44 -0.61
CA ALA A 166 -8.16 -29.47 0.37
C ALA A 166 -9.58 -30.00 0.18
N THR A 167 -9.74 -31.32 0.18
CA THR A 167 -11.06 -31.95 0.25
C THR A 167 -11.48 -32.04 1.71
N THR A 168 -12.60 -31.40 2.04
CA THR A 168 -13.26 -31.52 3.33
C THR A 168 -14.30 -32.63 3.27
N SER A 169 -14.44 -33.43 4.33
CA SER A 169 -15.35 -34.58 4.41
C SER A 169 -16.14 -34.58 5.72
N ASN A 170 -17.21 -35.39 5.77
CA ASN A 170 -18.17 -35.48 6.87
C ASN A 170 -18.88 -34.14 7.18
N LEU A 171 -19.09 -33.30 6.17
CA LEU A 171 -19.85 -32.06 6.32
C LEU A 171 -21.36 -32.35 6.34
N PRO A 172 -22.10 -31.92 7.37
CA PRO A 172 -23.55 -31.90 7.35
C PRO A 172 -24.08 -31.02 6.21
N SER A 173 -25.22 -31.39 5.61
CA SER A 173 -25.80 -30.66 4.46
C SER A 173 -26.26 -29.24 4.80
N ASP A 174 -26.56 -28.97 6.06
CA ASP A 174 -26.96 -27.68 6.61
C ASP A 174 -25.78 -26.74 6.88
N ILE A 175 -24.54 -27.24 6.82
CA ILE A 175 -23.32 -26.46 7.04
C ILE A 175 -22.67 -26.18 5.68
N ASN A 176 -23.32 -25.31 4.91
CA ASN A 176 -22.90 -24.94 3.55
C ASN A 176 -22.45 -23.47 3.43
N THR A 177 -22.44 -22.72 4.52
CA THR A 177 -22.08 -21.30 4.54
C THR A 177 -21.36 -20.96 5.84
N ALA A 178 -20.24 -20.24 5.75
CA ALA A 178 -19.62 -19.61 6.90
C ALA A 178 -20.11 -18.16 7.04
N GLU A 179 -20.52 -17.78 8.24
CA GLU A 179 -20.89 -16.40 8.58
C GLU A 179 -19.75 -15.76 9.36
N ILE A 180 -19.13 -14.76 8.77
CA ILE A 180 -17.90 -14.16 9.28
C ILE A 180 -18.18 -12.68 9.53
N PRO A 181 -17.80 -12.10 10.68
CA PRO A 181 -17.94 -10.67 10.88
C PRO A 181 -17.23 -9.88 9.78
N VAL A 182 -17.88 -8.83 9.27
CA VAL A 182 -17.24 -7.89 8.32
C VAL A 182 -16.03 -7.24 9.00
N HIS A 183 -16.15 -6.91 10.28
CA HIS A 183 -15.06 -6.46 11.13
C HIS A 183 -15.18 -7.09 12.53
N PRO A 184 -14.10 -7.66 13.11
CA PRO A 184 -14.16 -8.35 14.41
C PRO A 184 -14.57 -7.44 15.58
N ASP A 185 -14.11 -6.19 15.57
CA ASP A 185 -14.38 -5.23 16.66
C ASP A 185 -15.66 -4.39 16.46
N PHE A 186 -16.33 -4.49 15.31
CA PHE A 186 -17.52 -3.70 14.95
C PHE A 186 -18.67 -4.61 14.48
N PRO A 187 -19.34 -5.34 15.38
CA PRO A 187 -20.41 -6.29 15.03
C PRO A 187 -21.59 -5.65 14.30
N GLU A 188 -21.83 -4.35 14.49
CA GLU A 188 -22.87 -3.58 13.82
C GLU A 188 -22.67 -3.47 12.31
N GLN A 189 -21.46 -3.73 11.80
CA GLN A 189 -21.17 -3.82 10.36
C GLN A 189 -21.69 -5.13 9.73
N GLY A 190 -22.24 -6.02 10.55
CA GLY A 190 -22.87 -7.26 10.12
C GLY A 190 -21.87 -8.37 9.77
N VAL A 191 -22.38 -9.36 9.06
CA VAL A 191 -21.64 -10.56 8.67
C VAL A 191 -21.58 -10.67 7.15
N ARG A 192 -20.42 -11.09 6.66
CA ARG A 192 -20.19 -11.54 5.28
C ARG A 192 -20.33 -13.06 5.24
N LYS A 193 -20.86 -13.56 4.13
CA LYS A 193 -21.13 -15.00 3.95
C LYS A 193 -20.14 -15.57 2.96
N ILE A 194 -19.51 -16.69 3.32
CA ILE A 194 -18.70 -17.50 2.42
C ILE A 194 -19.43 -18.83 2.19
N PRO A 195 -20.13 -18.99 1.07
CA PRO A 195 -20.73 -20.27 0.70
C PRO A 195 -19.65 -21.32 0.39
N LEU A 196 -19.97 -22.57 0.70
CA LEU A 196 -19.20 -23.75 0.35
C LEU A 196 -20.14 -24.77 -0.30
N SER A 197 -19.87 -25.10 -1.55
CA SER A 197 -20.57 -26.19 -2.24
C SER A 197 -20.25 -27.52 -1.57
N VAL A 198 -21.26 -28.10 -0.90
CA VAL A 198 -21.17 -29.42 -0.26
C VAL A 198 -21.93 -30.44 -1.10
N ASN A 199 -21.22 -31.43 -1.62
CA ASN A 199 -21.77 -32.55 -2.38
C ASN A 199 -21.46 -33.87 -1.67
N ASN A 200 -22.48 -34.65 -1.33
CA ASN A 200 -22.34 -35.93 -0.61
C ASN A 200 -21.47 -35.82 0.66
N GLY A 201 -21.67 -34.73 1.43
CA GLY A 201 -20.93 -34.46 2.66
C GLY A 201 -19.47 -34.06 2.47
N SER A 202 -19.08 -33.69 1.24
CA SER A 202 -17.74 -33.23 0.92
C SER A 202 -17.74 -31.86 0.23
N GLY A 203 -16.75 -31.03 0.55
CA GLY A 203 -16.55 -29.70 -0.08
C GLY A 203 -15.07 -29.44 -0.35
N VAL A 204 -14.74 -28.45 -1.18
CA VAL A 204 -13.34 -28.14 -1.52
C VAL A 204 -12.98 -26.72 -1.13
N VAL A 205 -11.93 -26.59 -0.33
CA VAL A 205 -11.43 -25.30 0.18
C VAL A 205 -9.98 -25.07 -0.22
N GLY A 206 -9.61 -23.82 -0.45
CA GLY A 206 -8.23 -23.40 -0.69
C GLY A 206 -7.59 -22.83 0.58
N ILE A 207 -6.37 -23.24 0.88
CA ILE A 207 -5.59 -22.72 2.01
C ILE A 207 -4.21 -22.24 1.55
N SER A 208 -3.55 -21.42 2.37
CA SER A 208 -2.23 -20.88 2.03
C SER A 208 -1.16 -21.98 2.03
N GLN A 209 -0.21 -21.89 1.09
CA GLN A 209 0.97 -22.75 1.04
C GLN A 209 1.78 -22.73 2.35
N THR A 210 1.81 -21.58 3.03
CA THR A 210 2.54 -21.42 4.30
C THR A 210 1.87 -22.20 5.43
N ASP A 211 0.54 -22.20 5.47
CA ASP A 211 -0.22 -22.97 6.44
C ASP A 211 -0.12 -24.47 6.14
N TYR A 212 -0.29 -24.87 4.87
CA TYR A 212 -0.14 -26.26 4.43
C TYR A 212 1.21 -26.86 4.83
N LYS A 213 2.33 -26.14 4.62
CA LYS A 213 3.67 -26.60 5.01
C LYS A 213 3.85 -26.83 6.52
N ARG A 214 2.98 -26.23 7.36
CA ARG A 214 3.00 -26.39 8.82
C ARG A 214 2.08 -27.50 9.32
N MET A 215 1.20 -28.02 8.45
CA MET A 215 0.24 -29.07 8.80
C MET A 215 0.93 -30.40 9.05
N LYS A 216 0.36 -31.17 9.99
CA LYS A 216 0.79 -32.53 10.32
C LYS A 216 -0.41 -33.45 10.32
N LYS A 217 -0.28 -34.63 9.71
CA LYS A 217 -1.30 -35.68 9.76
C LYS A 217 -1.68 -35.99 11.22
N GLY A 218 -2.98 -36.11 11.47
CA GLY A 218 -3.57 -36.31 12.80
C GLY A 218 -3.72 -35.05 13.65
N SER A 219 -3.20 -33.89 13.22
CA SER A 219 -3.39 -32.64 13.97
C SER A 219 -4.71 -31.93 13.61
N LEU A 220 -5.18 -31.08 14.52
CA LEU A 220 -6.36 -30.25 14.33
C LEU A 220 -6.01 -28.90 13.70
N VAL A 221 -6.83 -28.44 12.76
CA VAL A 221 -6.81 -27.10 12.20
C VAL A 221 -8.21 -26.52 12.21
N ARG A 222 -8.35 -25.22 12.49
CA ARG A 222 -9.63 -24.52 12.34
C ARG A 222 -9.61 -23.66 11.08
N LEU A 223 -10.59 -23.91 10.21
CA LEU A 223 -10.96 -22.96 9.16
C LEU A 223 -11.74 -21.83 9.82
N LYS A 224 -11.21 -20.61 9.73
CA LYS A 224 -11.74 -19.45 10.45
C LYS A 224 -13.24 -19.27 10.19
N ASP A 225 -13.98 -19.11 11.29
CA ASP A 225 -15.43 -18.91 11.33
C ASP A 225 -16.27 -19.96 10.57
N TYR A 226 -15.70 -21.16 10.42
CA TYR A 226 -16.36 -22.30 9.81
C TYR A 226 -16.37 -23.51 10.76
N ALA A 227 -15.29 -24.29 10.81
CA ALA A 227 -15.23 -25.50 11.64
C ALA A 227 -13.78 -25.97 11.92
N ASN A 228 -13.66 -26.92 12.84
CA ASN A 228 -12.42 -27.63 13.14
C ASN A 228 -12.34 -28.92 12.32
N PHE A 229 -11.16 -29.21 11.79
CA PHE A 229 -10.88 -30.38 10.97
C PHE A 229 -9.66 -31.13 11.49
N THR A 230 -9.73 -32.46 11.46
CA THR A 230 -8.56 -33.33 11.59
C THR A 230 -7.92 -33.47 10.21
N ILE A 231 -6.59 -33.34 10.14
CA ILE A 231 -5.83 -33.56 8.92
C ILE A 231 -5.62 -35.07 8.72
N GLU A 232 -6.35 -35.66 7.80
CA GLU A 232 -6.31 -37.11 7.52
C GLU A 232 -5.16 -37.47 6.59
N ASP A 233 -4.94 -36.67 5.54
CA ASP A 233 -3.84 -36.84 4.61
C ASP A 233 -3.31 -35.48 4.13
N LEU A 234 -2.06 -35.46 3.68
CA LEU A 234 -1.40 -34.28 3.11
C LEU A 234 -1.26 -34.42 1.58
N LYS A 235 -1.36 -35.62 1.00
CA LYS A 235 -1.19 -35.86 -0.44
C LYS A 235 -2.15 -36.96 -0.96
N PRO A 236 -3.37 -36.60 -1.41
CA PRO A 236 -3.94 -35.26 -1.46
C PRO A 236 -4.27 -34.71 -0.06
N LEU A 237 -4.41 -33.38 0.07
CA LEU A 237 -4.77 -32.77 1.34
C LEU A 237 -6.23 -33.07 1.67
N GLU A 238 -6.45 -33.82 2.75
CA GLU A 238 -7.77 -34.27 3.19
C GLU A 238 -8.04 -33.82 4.63
N LEU A 239 -9.20 -33.18 4.81
CA LEU A 239 -9.66 -32.61 6.06
C LEU A 239 -10.97 -33.29 6.45
N LYS A 240 -11.03 -33.88 7.64
CA LYS A 240 -12.25 -34.51 8.16
C LYS A 240 -12.86 -33.64 9.24
N LEU A 241 -14.16 -33.35 9.12
CA LEU A 241 -14.85 -32.56 10.14
C LEU A 241 -14.69 -33.22 11.52
N HIS A 242 -14.19 -32.43 12.47
CA HIS A 242 -14.02 -32.85 13.85
C HIS A 242 -15.11 -32.27 14.74
N SER A 243 -15.27 -30.94 14.74
CA SER A 243 -16.28 -30.24 15.53
C SER A 243 -16.50 -28.81 15.04
N LEU A 244 -17.60 -28.19 15.45
CA LEU A 244 -17.93 -26.80 15.06
C LEU A 244 -17.46 -25.77 16.08
N ASP A 245 -17.35 -26.17 17.35
CA ASP A 245 -17.06 -25.30 18.47
C ASP A 245 -15.67 -24.65 18.37
N VAL A 246 -15.53 -23.42 18.85
CA VAL A 246 -14.23 -22.73 18.85
C VAL A 246 -13.33 -23.23 20.00
N ASP A 247 -13.91 -23.78 21.06
CA ASP A 247 -13.17 -24.15 22.27
C ASP A 247 -12.25 -25.36 22.06
N GLY A 248 -12.62 -26.29 21.17
CA GLY A 248 -11.84 -27.46 20.80
C GLY A 248 -10.47 -27.10 20.23
N ILE A 249 -10.40 -26.12 19.32
CA ILE A 249 -9.10 -25.68 18.77
C ILE A 249 -8.28 -24.89 19.79
N ARG A 250 -8.94 -24.09 20.64
CA ARG A 250 -8.28 -23.29 21.69
C ARG A 250 -7.60 -24.17 22.73
N LYS A 251 -8.25 -25.27 23.14
CA LYS A 251 -7.70 -26.24 24.10
C LYS A 251 -6.40 -26.88 23.63
N VAL A 252 -6.25 -27.11 22.32
CA VAL A 252 -5.05 -27.71 21.73
C VAL A 252 -4.07 -26.68 21.17
N SER A 253 -4.36 -25.38 21.34
CA SER A 253 -3.61 -24.27 20.73
C SER A 253 -3.38 -24.48 19.22
N GLY A 254 -4.39 -25.03 18.54
CA GLY A 254 -4.31 -25.36 17.12
C GLY A 254 -4.39 -24.12 16.23
N PRO A 255 -3.87 -24.19 15.00
CA PRO A 255 -3.87 -23.05 14.08
C PRO A 255 -5.28 -22.70 13.61
N ILE A 256 -5.60 -21.41 13.62
CA ILE A 256 -6.77 -20.83 12.96
C ILE A 256 -6.31 -20.17 11.67
N ILE A 257 -6.84 -20.62 10.53
CA ILE A 257 -6.40 -20.18 9.21
C ILE A 257 -7.55 -19.59 8.39
N HIS A 258 -7.23 -18.59 7.56
CA HIS A 258 -8.15 -18.12 6.52
C HIS A 258 -8.21 -19.16 5.39
N TRP A 259 -9.29 -19.14 4.63
CA TRP A 259 -9.55 -20.11 3.56
C TRP A 259 -10.48 -19.50 2.52
N ILE A 260 -10.64 -20.17 1.39
CA ILE A 260 -11.57 -19.77 0.32
C ILE A 260 -12.33 -20.99 -0.20
N PRO A 261 -13.57 -20.85 -0.70
CA PRO A 261 -14.28 -21.93 -1.36
C PRO A 261 -13.77 -22.10 -2.79
N LYS A 262 -13.74 -23.33 -3.34
CA LYS A 262 -13.24 -23.53 -4.71
C LYS A 262 -14.13 -22.93 -5.80
N GLU A 263 -15.44 -23.21 -5.74
CA GLU A 263 -16.36 -22.90 -6.84
C GLU A 263 -16.70 -21.41 -6.96
N GLU A 264 -16.83 -20.71 -5.84
CA GLU A 264 -17.24 -19.29 -5.82
C GLU A 264 -16.07 -18.32 -5.58
N SER A 265 -14.82 -18.82 -5.53
CA SER A 265 -13.67 -17.93 -5.33
C SER A 265 -13.45 -16.99 -6.51
N VAL A 266 -12.98 -15.78 -6.19
CA VAL A 266 -12.74 -14.72 -7.16
C VAL A 266 -11.24 -14.62 -7.45
N PRO A 267 -10.79 -14.64 -8.72
CA PRO A 267 -9.39 -14.40 -9.04
C PRO A 267 -8.94 -13.00 -8.59
N VAL A 268 -7.82 -12.94 -7.86
CA VAL A 268 -7.27 -11.70 -7.30
C VAL A 268 -5.78 -11.59 -7.61
N GLU A 269 -5.37 -10.41 -8.11
CA GLU A 269 -3.97 -10.03 -8.29
C GLU A 269 -3.58 -8.95 -7.28
N LEU A 270 -2.67 -9.30 -6.35
CA LEU A 270 -2.15 -8.37 -5.36
C LEU A 270 -0.79 -7.82 -5.78
N THR A 271 -0.75 -6.53 -6.10
CA THR A 271 0.49 -5.80 -6.39
C THR A 271 1.18 -5.38 -5.10
N MET A 272 2.38 -5.90 -4.86
CA MET A 272 3.20 -5.64 -3.69
C MET A 272 4.03 -4.36 -3.84
N ILE A 273 4.64 -3.89 -2.73
CA ILE A 273 5.41 -2.64 -2.68
C ILE A 273 6.62 -2.67 -3.62
N ASP A 274 7.21 -3.85 -3.81
CA ASP A 274 8.34 -4.07 -4.73
C ASP A 274 7.90 -4.23 -6.20
N GLY A 275 6.61 -4.07 -6.50
CA GLY A 275 6.04 -4.23 -7.83
C GLY A 275 5.79 -5.67 -8.25
N SER A 276 6.09 -6.67 -7.41
CA SER A 276 5.71 -8.05 -7.69
C SER A 276 4.20 -8.23 -7.62
N ILE A 277 3.67 -9.13 -8.44
CA ILE A 277 2.25 -9.49 -8.46
C ILE A 277 2.10 -10.88 -7.86
N GLU A 278 1.32 -10.97 -6.80
CA GLU A 278 0.93 -12.23 -6.20
C GLU A 278 -0.49 -12.58 -6.65
N ALA A 279 -0.58 -13.58 -7.54
CA ALA A 279 -1.85 -14.11 -8.01
C ALA A 279 -2.42 -15.12 -7.01
N GLY A 280 -3.74 -15.13 -6.89
CA GLY A 280 -4.45 -16.06 -6.03
C GLY A 280 -5.96 -15.89 -6.17
N PHE A 281 -6.65 -16.28 -5.12
CA PHE A 281 -8.09 -16.30 -5.09
C PHE A 281 -8.59 -15.69 -3.79
N GLY A 282 -9.63 -14.87 -3.89
CA GLY A 282 -10.32 -14.23 -2.79
C GLY A 282 -11.68 -14.87 -2.54
N GLU A 283 -12.26 -14.55 -1.39
CA GLU A 283 -13.66 -14.90 -1.09
C GLU A 283 -14.66 -14.20 -2.04
N PRO A 284 -15.89 -14.73 -2.17
CA PRO A 284 -16.86 -14.25 -3.17
C PRO A 284 -17.25 -12.78 -2.99
N SER A 285 -17.34 -12.32 -1.74
CA SER A 285 -17.74 -10.95 -1.37
C SER A 285 -16.85 -9.85 -2.00
N ILE A 286 -15.62 -10.19 -2.41
CA ILE A 286 -14.70 -9.26 -3.04
C ILE A 286 -15.22 -8.78 -4.40
N SER A 287 -16.00 -9.60 -5.11
CA SER A 287 -16.58 -9.25 -6.41
C SER A 287 -17.58 -8.09 -6.33
N ASP A 288 -18.23 -7.91 -5.17
CA ASP A 288 -19.20 -6.83 -4.93
C ASP A 288 -18.52 -5.51 -4.50
N LEU A 289 -17.23 -5.56 -4.16
CA LEU A 289 -16.51 -4.39 -3.68
C LEU A 289 -16.17 -3.44 -4.84
N LYS A 290 -16.38 -2.15 -4.59
CA LYS A 290 -16.15 -1.10 -5.60
C LYS A 290 -14.67 -0.79 -5.75
N LYS A 291 -14.29 -0.29 -6.93
CA LYS A 291 -12.99 0.36 -7.13
C LYS A 291 -12.80 1.46 -6.09
N GLY A 292 -11.62 1.50 -5.49
CA GLY A 292 -11.24 2.45 -4.45
C GLY A 292 -11.47 1.93 -3.03
N THR A 293 -12.20 0.83 -2.84
CA THR A 293 -12.40 0.20 -1.53
C THR A 293 -11.07 -0.18 -0.91
N PHE A 294 -10.88 0.21 0.35
CA PHE A 294 -9.77 -0.20 1.18
C PHE A 294 -10.24 -1.37 2.04
N LEU A 295 -9.52 -2.49 2.02
CA LEU A 295 -9.88 -3.70 2.74
C LEU A 295 -8.65 -4.29 3.42
N GLN A 296 -8.88 -5.17 4.39
CA GLN A 296 -7.82 -5.97 5.00
C GLN A 296 -7.98 -7.42 4.57
N PHE A 297 -6.98 -7.94 3.86
CA PHE A 297 -6.83 -9.38 3.70
C PHE A 297 -6.28 -9.97 4.99
N GLU A 298 -7.10 -10.78 5.66
CA GLU A 298 -6.73 -11.31 6.96
C GLU A 298 -5.45 -12.14 6.91
N ARG A 299 -4.52 -11.87 7.86
CA ARG A 299 -3.20 -12.50 7.94
C ARG A 299 -2.28 -12.19 6.74
N VAL A 300 -2.68 -11.26 5.86
CA VAL A 300 -1.90 -10.78 4.71
C VAL A 300 -1.54 -9.30 4.87
N GLY A 301 -2.54 -8.44 5.04
CA GLY A 301 -2.37 -6.99 5.23
C GLY A 301 -3.48 -6.16 4.58
N PHE A 302 -3.33 -4.84 4.65
CA PHE A 302 -4.25 -3.88 4.06
C PHE A 302 -3.96 -3.65 2.58
N ALA A 303 -5.01 -3.48 1.78
CA ALA A 303 -4.90 -3.25 0.35
C ALA A 303 -6.06 -2.38 -0.17
N ARG A 304 -5.86 -1.76 -1.34
CA ARG A 304 -6.89 -0.99 -2.04
C ARG A 304 -7.23 -1.61 -3.39
N ILE A 305 -8.50 -1.78 -3.69
CA ILE A 305 -8.96 -2.22 -5.03
C ILE A 305 -8.75 -1.07 -6.01
N TYR A 306 -7.97 -1.29 -7.07
CA TYR A 306 -7.79 -0.30 -8.15
C TYR A 306 -8.42 -0.74 -9.47
N HIS A 307 -8.80 -2.00 -9.59
CA HIS A 307 -9.53 -2.54 -10.74
C HIS A 307 -10.54 -3.60 -10.27
N VAL A 308 -11.78 -3.47 -10.73
CA VAL A 308 -12.84 -4.48 -10.56
C VAL A 308 -13.01 -5.20 -11.89
N GLY A 309 -13.10 -6.53 -11.87
CA GLY A 309 -13.17 -7.38 -13.06
C GLY A 309 -12.63 -8.77 -12.75
N ASP A 310 -12.34 -9.55 -13.79
CA ASP A 310 -11.68 -10.85 -13.67
C ASP A 310 -10.28 -10.78 -14.33
N PRO A 311 -9.17 -10.66 -13.55
CA PRO A 311 -9.12 -10.67 -12.08
C PRO A 311 -9.41 -9.31 -11.42
N VAL A 312 -9.80 -9.35 -10.15
CA VAL A 312 -9.84 -8.16 -9.29
C VAL A 312 -8.41 -7.78 -8.94
N ARG A 313 -8.02 -6.51 -9.16
CA ARG A 313 -6.65 -6.06 -8.89
C ARG A 313 -6.59 -5.11 -7.71
N VAL A 314 -5.70 -5.46 -6.79
CA VAL A 314 -5.54 -4.82 -5.48
C VAL A 314 -4.09 -4.39 -5.29
N SER A 315 -3.89 -3.22 -4.69
CA SER A 315 -2.57 -2.67 -4.40
C SER A 315 -2.31 -2.76 -2.90
N PHE A 316 -1.22 -3.40 -2.52
CA PHE A 316 -0.85 -3.59 -1.12
C PHE A 316 -0.43 -2.27 -0.46
N ALA A 317 -1.06 -1.95 0.67
CA ALA A 317 -0.76 -0.76 1.44
C ALA A 317 0.38 -1.04 2.43
N HIS A 318 0.08 -1.85 3.43
CA HIS A 318 0.96 -2.21 4.53
C HIS A 318 0.39 -3.43 5.26
N LYS A 319 1.22 -4.07 6.10
CA LYS A 319 0.72 -5.11 7.00
C LYS A 319 -0.23 -4.52 8.02
#